data_AF-A0A0G2EQW6-F1
#
_entry.id   AF-A0A0G2EQW6-F1
#
_cell.length_a   1.000
_cell.length_b   1.000
_cell.length_c   1.000
_cell.angle_alpha   90.00
_cell.angle_beta   90.00
_cell.angle_gamma   90.00
#
_symmetry.space_group_name_H-M   'P 1'
#
loop_
_entity.id
_entity.type
_entity.pdbx_description
1 polymer ?
#
loop_
_entity_poly.entity_id
_entity_poly.type
_entity_poly.pdbx_seq_one_letter_code
_entity_poly.pdbx_strand_id
1 'polypeptide(L)'
;MPAAVDNSPNRTANEHSPSPAPAPPVADSPGPRATALQNIFAQALDATIKRCSYANFAACFPTPAQYVSENLDAFWRDFTGRVGDAARSNFDQILVSRHAVQSLNSLDALVQDAKKCKDRAEAEANGAPIEPPTP
;
A
#
# COMPACT_ATOMS: atom_id res chain seq x y z
N MET A 1 -30.00 -40.52 -61.29
CA MET A 1 -28.73 -40.56 -62.05
C MET A 1 -28.24 -39.12 -62.22
N PRO A 2 -26.94 -38.80 -62.05
CA PRO A 2 -26.34 -38.34 -60.78
C PRO A 2 -25.63 -36.96 -60.87
N ALA A 3 -25.24 -36.38 -59.70
CA ALA A 3 -24.00 -35.62 -59.42
C ALA A 3 -24.14 -35.00 -58.00
N ALA A 4 -23.58 -35.58 -56.93
CA ALA A 4 -22.17 -35.56 -56.48
C ALA A 4 -21.72 -34.22 -55.86
N VAL A 5 -21.72 -34.21 -54.51
CA VAL A 5 -20.71 -33.65 -53.57
C VAL A 5 -19.92 -32.42 -54.01
N ASP A 6 -20.03 -31.34 -53.23
CA ASP A 6 -18.85 -30.83 -52.52
C ASP A 6 -19.24 -30.28 -51.13
N ASN A 7 -18.72 -30.93 -50.11
CA ASN A 7 -18.82 -30.60 -48.70
C ASN A 7 -17.52 -29.88 -48.33
N SER A 8 -17.54 -28.54 -48.34
CA SER A 8 -16.40 -27.75 -47.88
C SER A 8 -16.66 -27.24 -46.45
N PRO A 9 -15.69 -27.43 -45.52
CA PRO A 9 -15.94 -27.45 -44.09
C PRO A 9 -15.96 -26.06 -43.46
N ASN A 10 -16.87 -25.93 -42.51
CA ASN A 10 -17.01 -24.85 -41.54
C ASN A 10 -15.64 -24.46 -40.93
N ARG A 11 -15.11 -23.29 -41.28
CA ARG A 11 -13.94 -22.68 -40.61
C ARG A 11 -14.38 -22.16 -39.25
N THR A 12 -14.40 -23.04 -38.25
CA THR A 12 -14.34 -22.61 -36.84
C THR A 12 -12.89 -22.28 -36.51
N ALA A 13 -12.44 -21.08 -36.87
CA ALA A 13 -11.28 -20.47 -36.24
C ALA A 13 -11.75 -19.96 -34.87
N ASN A 14 -11.78 -20.88 -33.90
CA ASN A 14 -11.97 -20.55 -32.50
C ASN A 14 -10.65 -19.89 -32.06
N GLU A 15 -10.56 -18.58 -32.22
CA GLU A 15 -9.46 -17.76 -31.69
C GLU A 15 -9.57 -17.76 -30.16
N HIS A 16 -9.08 -18.84 -29.55
CA HIS A 16 -8.86 -18.92 -28.12
C HIS A 16 -7.68 -18.03 -27.78
N SER A 17 -7.98 -16.78 -27.46
CA SER A 17 -7.07 -15.88 -26.77
C SER A 17 -6.49 -16.63 -25.55
N PRO A 18 -5.17 -16.86 -25.47
CA PRO A 18 -4.59 -17.57 -24.34
C PRO A 18 -4.83 -16.74 -23.09
N SER A 19 -5.48 -17.33 -22.08
CA SER A 19 -5.67 -16.70 -20.78
C SER A 19 -4.34 -16.11 -20.29
N PRO A 20 -4.32 -14.88 -19.74
CA PRO A 20 -3.10 -14.27 -19.25
C PRO A 20 -2.44 -15.19 -18.22
N ALA A 21 -1.11 -15.29 -18.25
CA ALA A 21 -0.37 -16.03 -17.25
C ALA A 21 -0.76 -15.54 -15.84
N PRO A 22 -0.90 -16.42 -14.83
CA PRO A 22 -1.22 -16.02 -13.47
C PRO A 22 -0.25 -14.96 -12.97
N ALA A 23 -0.78 -13.89 -12.36
CA ALA A 23 0.05 -12.84 -11.78
C ALA A 23 1.05 -13.46 -10.79
N PRO A 24 2.33 -13.01 -10.79
CA PRO A 24 3.32 -13.50 -9.84
C PRO A 24 2.82 -13.34 -8.40
N PRO A 25 3.15 -14.27 -7.49
CA PRO A 25 2.82 -14.11 -6.08
C PRO A 25 3.34 -12.78 -5.55
N VAL A 26 2.46 -11.97 -4.97
CA VAL A 26 2.86 -10.71 -4.33
C VAL A 26 3.57 -11.05 -3.04
N ALA A 27 4.77 -10.50 -2.85
CA ALA A 27 5.52 -10.70 -1.61
C ALA A 27 4.73 -10.13 -0.41
N ASP A 28 4.65 -10.91 0.67
CA ASP A 28 4.04 -10.45 1.94
C ASP A 28 4.92 -9.48 2.72
N SER A 29 6.21 -9.36 2.34
CA SER A 29 7.12 -8.39 2.93
C SER A 29 6.78 -6.97 2.48
N PRO A 30 6.89 -5.96 3.37
CA PRO A 30 6.66 -4.56 2.99
C PRO A 30 7.57 -4.11 1.84
N GLY A 31 6.97 -3.71 0.71
CA GLY A 31 7.66 -3.02 -0.37
C GLY A 31 7.87 -1.53 -0.08
N PRO A 32 8.50 -0.78 -0.99
CA PRO A 32 8.90 0.61 -0.77
C PRO A 32 7.76 1.51 -0.28
N ARG A 33 6.57 1.43 -0.89
CA ARG A 33 5.41 2.22 -0.45
C ARG A 33 4.85 1.77 0.88
N ALA A 34 4.77 0.46 1.12
CA ALA A 34 4.30 -0.08 2.39
C ALA A 34 5.22 0.34 3.55
N THR A 35 6.53 0.27 3.35
CA THR A 35 7.53 0.77 4.30
C THR A 35 7.40 2.28 4.52
N ALA A 36 7.23 3.06 3.46
CA ALA A 36 7.03 4.51 3.58
C ALA A 36 5.78 4.85 4.40
N LEU A 37 4.67 4.14 4.17
CA LEU A 37 3.43 4.30 4.93
C LEU A 37 3.65 4.02 6.42
N GLN A 38 4.28 2.89 6.74
CA GLN A 38 4.59 2.52 8.14
C GLN A 38 5.48 3.56 8.81
N ASN A 39 6.51 4.04 8.10
CA ASN A 39 7.44 5.05 8.62
C ASN A 39 6.75 6.39 8.89
N ILE A 40 5.91 6.86 7.95
CA ILE A 40 5.19 8.12 8.12
C ILE A 40 4.22 8.03 9.29
N PHE A 41 3.50 6.91 9.42
CA PHE A 41 2.62 6.69 10.56
C PHE A 41 3.38 6.73 11.90
N ALA A 42 4.50 6.00 12.00
CA ALA A 42 5.32 5.98 13.21
C ALA A 42 5.83 7.38 13.58
N GLN A 43 6.34 8.14 12.59
CA GLN A 43 6.80 9.51 12.81
C GLN A 43 5.69 10.45 13.24
N ALA A 44 4.52 10.36 12.60
CA ALA A 44 3.36 11.20 12.94
C ALA A 44 2.84 10.89 14.35
N LEU A 45 2.79 9.60 14.71
CA LEU A 45 2.37 9.17 16.05
C LEU A 45 3.34 9.69 17.12
N ASP A 46 4.65 9.52 16.91
CA ASP A 46 5.67 10.01 17.83
C ASP A 46 5.60 11.53 17.99
N ALA A 47 5.43 12.28 16.89
CA ALA A 47 5.27 13.73 16.91
C ALA A 47 4.01 14.16 17.68
N THR A 48 2.91 13.40 17.52
CA THR A 48 1.64 13.66 18.21
C THR A 48 1.79 13.44 19.72
N ILE A 49 2.37 12.31 20.13
CA ILE A 49 2.59 11.99 21.55
C ILE A 49 3.54 13.01 22.20
N LYS A 50 4.62 13.40 21.51
CA LYS A 50 5.56 14.43 22.00
C LYS A 50 4.91 15.79 22.26
N ARG A 51 3.82 16.12 21.55
CA ARG A 51 3.06 17.37 21.76
C ARG A 51 2.35 17.37 23.12
N CYS A 52 1.98 16.18 23.62
CA CYS A 52 1.47 15.97 24.98
C CYS A 52 2.65 15.94 25.97
N SER A 53 3.36 17.06 26.10
CA SER A 53 4.46 17.18 27.07
C SER A 53 3.92 17.14 28.50
N TYR A 54 4.75 16.66 29.44
CA TYR A 54 4.40 16.69 30.86
C TYR A 54 4.01 18.09 31.34
N ALA A 55 4.71 19.15 30.89
CA ALA A 55 4.40 20.53 31.27
C ALA A 55 2.98 20.95 30.84
N ASN A 56 2.58 20.63 29.60
CA ASN A 56 1.23 20.91 29.10
C ASN A 56 0.18 20.09 29.85
N PHE A 57 0.51 18.83 30.18
CA PHE A 57 -0.36 17.92 30.90
C PHE A 57 -0.57 18.38 32.36
N ALA A 58 0.51 18.68 33.08
CA ALA A 58 0.48 19.12 34.47
C ALA A 58 -0.20 20.48 34.65
N ALA A 59 -0.12 21.38 33.67
CA ALA A 59 -0.83 22.67 33.69
C ALA A 59 -2.36 22.51 33.77
N CYS A 60 -2.91 21.41 33.26
CA CYS A 60 -4.33 21.08 33.36
C CYS A 60 -4.73 20.53 34.74
N PHE A 61 -3.76 20.17 35.58
CA PHE A 61 -3.97 19.59 36.91
C PHE A 61 -3.10 20.30 37.97
N PRO A 62 -3.37 21.58 38.29
CA PRO A 62 -2.48 22.38 39.14
C PRO A 62 -2.31 21.81 40.54
N THR A 63 -3.39 21.34 41.16
CA THR A 63 -3.36 20.78 42.52
C THR A 63 -2.53 19.49 42.56
N PRO A 64 -2.79 18.46 41.73
CA PRO A 64 -1.91 17.30 41.65
C PRO A 64 -0.46 17.62 41.32
N ALA A 65 -0.20 18.57 40.41
CA ALA A 65 1.15 18.97 40.05
C ALA A 65 1.93 19.58 41.24
N GLN A 66 1.24 20.20 42.19
CA GLN A 66 1.87 20.78 43.38
C GLN A 66 2.12 19.76 44.49
N TYR A 67 1.16 18.85 44.74
CA TYR A 67 1.20 17.98 45.93
C TYR A 67 1.64 16.55 45.63
N VAL A 68 1.51 16.08 44.38
CA VAL A 68 1.78 14.69 43.96
C VAL A 68 2.40 14.64 42.56
N SER A 69 3.39 15.50 42.29
CA SER A 69 4.02 15.63 40.96
C SER A 69 4.61 14.33 40.42
N GLU A 70 5.19 13.50 41.29
CA GLU A 70 5.78 12.20 40.93
C GLU A 70 4.72 11.21 40.44
N ASN A 71 3.60 11.07 41.18
CA ASN A 71 2.50 10.21 40.75
C ASN A 71 1.87 10.70 39.44
N LEU A 72 1.79 12.01 39.25
CA LEU A 72 1.29 12.60 38.02
C LEU A 72 2.23 12.36 36.84
N ASP A 73 3.55 12.38 37.04
CA ASP A 73 4.53 12.06 36.02
C ASP A 73 4.47 10.58 35.63
N ALA A 74 4.42 9.69 36.61
CA ALA A 74 4.22 8.26 36.37
C ALA A 74 2.94 8.00 35.55
N PHE A 75 1.82 8.62 35.94
CA PHE A 75 0.55 8.53 35.21
C PHE A 75 0.67 9.05 33.78
N TRP A 76 1.29 10.21 33.57
CA TRP A 76 1.48 10.79 32.25
C TRP A 76 2.32 9.88 31.34
N ARG A 77 3.40 9.30 31.87
CA ARG A 77 4.25 8.34 31.13
C ARG A 77 3.47 7.08 30.75
N ASP A 78 2.72 6.51 31.68
CA ASP A 78 1.90 5.32 31.42
C ASP A 78 0.79 5.60 30.43
N PHE A 79 0.14 6.76 30.54
CA PHE A 79 -0.91 7.22 29.63
C PHE A 79 -0.37 7.38 28.21
N THR A 80 0.71 8.15 28.04
CA THR A 80 1.31 8.39 26.72
C THR A 80 1.86 7.12 26.09
N GLY A 81 2.48 6.24 26.89
CA GLY A 81 2.93 4.91 26.46
C GLY A 81 1.77 4.05 25.97
N ARG A 82 0.71 3.91 26.78
CA ARG A 82 -0.45 3.08 26.43
C ARG A 82 -1.20 3.58 25.20
N VAL A 83 -1.31 4.90 25.02
CA VAL A 83 -1.89 5.49 23.81
C VAL A 83 -1.03 5.16 22.59
N GLY A 84 0.29 5.27 22.70
CA GLY A 84 1.23 4.91 21.63
C GLY A 84 1.12 3.44 21.25
N ASP A 85 1.14 2.53 22.22
CA ASP A 85 1.06 1.09 21.99
C ASP A 85 -0.29 0.70 21.38
N ALA A 86 -1.39 1.26 21.89
CA ALA A 86 -2.71 1.04 21.34
C ALA A 86 -2.80 1.52 19.89
N ALA A 87 -2.28 2.71 19.58
CA ALA A 87 -2.29 3.26 18.22
C ALA A 87 -1.49 2.39 17.24
N ARG A 88 -0.29 1.92 17.62
CA ARG A 88 0.51 1.01 16.79
C ARG A 88 -0.20 -0.31 16.56
N SER A 89 -0.72 -0.93 17.62
CA SER A 89 -1.46 -2.19 17.52
C SER A 89 -2.69 -2.09 16.61
N ASN A 90 -3.46 -1.01 16.72
CA ASN A 90 -4.61 -0.78 15.85
C ASN A 90 -4.19 -0.57 14.39
N PHE A 91 -3.10 0.16 14.17
CA PHE A 91 -2.58 0.37 12.82
C PHE A 91 -2.14 -0.94 12.17
N ASP A 92 -1.44 -1.82 12.90
CA ASP A 92 -1.05 -3.14 12.40
C ASP A 92 -2.27 -3.99 12.04
N GLN A 93 -3.32 -3.98 12.87
CA GLN A 93 -4.59 -4.65 12.57
C GLN A 93 -5.27 -4.10 11.32
N ILE A 94 -5.21 -2.78 11.10
CA ILE A 94 -5.74 -2.15 9.89
C ILE A 94 -4.94 -2.59 8.66
N LEU A 95 -3.60 -2.63 8.73
CA LEU A 95 -2.77 -3.09 7.62
C LEU A 95 -3.12 -4.52 7.20
N VAL A 96 -3.34 -5.41 8.17
CA VAL A 96 -3.74 -6.81 7.92
C VAL A 96 -5.15 -6.89 7.36
N SER A 97 -6.14 -6.27 8.04
CA SER A 97 -7.56 -6.38 7.67
C SER A 97 -7.90 -5.74 6.32
N ARG A 98 -7.06 -4.83 5.82
CA ARG A 98 -7.20 -4.19 4.51
C ARG A 98 -6.26 -4.74 3.45
N HIS A 99 -5.44 -5.74 3.77
CA HIS A 99 -4.39 -6.26 2.89
C HIS A 99 -3.52 -5.13 2.30
N ALA A 100 -3.25 -4.10 3.10
CA ALA A 100 -2.67 -2.85 2.62
C ALA A 100 -1.26 -3.07 2.06
N VAL A 101 -0.49 -3.95 2.69
CA VAL A 101 0.86 -4.31 2.23
C VAL A 101 0.79 -4.96 0.86
N GLN A 102 -0.07 -5.96 0.67
CA GLN A 102 -0.24 -6.65 -0.60
C GLN A 102 -0.73 -5.70 -1.70
N SER A 103 -1.71 -4.84 -1.41
CA SER A 103 -2.21 -3.87 -2.38
C SER A 103 -1.15 -2.85 -2.80
N LEU A 104 -0.36 -2.33 -1.86
CA LEU A 104 0.72 -1.40 -2.16
C LEU A 104 1.86 -2.06 -2.95
N ASN A 105 2.19 -3.31 -2.62
CA ASN A 105 3.19 -4.08 -3.35
C ASN A 105 2.74 -4.39 -4.78
N SER A 106 1.47 -4.75 -4.98
CA SER A 106 0.89 -4.93 -6.32
C SER A 106 0.91 -3.64 -7.13
N LEU A 107 0.60 -2.50 -6.50
CA LEU A 107 0.70 -1.19 -7.13
C LEU A 107 2.13 -0.84 -7.53
N ASP A 108 3.12 -1.15 -6.68
CA ASP A 108 4.53 -0.96 -7.02
C ASP A 108 4.92 -1.81 -8.24
N ALA A 109 4.49 -3.07 -8.31
CA ALA A 109 4.72 -3.93 -9.47
C ALA A 109 4.12 -3.34 -10.76
N LEU A 110 2.85 -2.94 -10.72
CA LEU A 110 2.16 -2.33 -11.88
C LEU A 110 2.87 -1.06 -12.37
N VAL A 111 3.36 -0.23 -11.44
CA VAL A 111 4.09 1.00 -11.78
C VAL A 111 5.43 0.68 -12.42
N GLN A 112 6.14 -0.36 -11.98
CA GLN A 112 7.39 -0.77 -12.62
C GLN A 112 7.14 -1.33 -14.02
N ASP A 113 6.10 -2.13 -14.21
CA ASP A 113 5.79 -2.69 -15.53
C ASP A 113 5.35 -1.59 -16.51
N ALA A 114 4.55 -0.63 -16.06
CA ALA A 114 4.20 0.54 -16.88
C ALA A 114 5.43 1.36 -17.30
N LYS A 115 6.41 1.55 -16.39
CA LYS A 115 7.68 2.21 -16.70
C LYS A 115 8.48 1.44 -17.75
N LYS A 116 8.64 0.12 -17.59
CA LYS A 116 9.33 -0.72 -18.58
C LYS A 116 8.66 -0.68 -19.95
N CYS A 117 7.33 -0.72 -20.00
CA CYS A 117 6.59 -0.60 -21.25
C CYS A 117 6.84 0.74 -21.94
N LYS A 118 6.86 1.83 -21.17
CA LYS A 118 7.23 3.16 -21.67
C LYS A 118 8.67 3.19 -22.21
N ASP A 119 9.63 2.70 -21.44
CA ASP A 119 11.05 2.69 -21.81
C ASP A 119 11.29 1.85 -23.09
N ARG A 120 10.58 0.72 -23.24
CA ARG A 120 10.62 -0.10 -24.46
C ARG A 120 10.03 0.65 -25.66
N ALA A 121 8.88 1.28 -25.49
CA ALA A 121 8.26 2.06 -26.58
C ALA A 121 9.14 3.24 -27.02
N GLU A 122 9.80 3.91 -26.06
CA GLU A 122 10.79 4.96 -26.35
C GLU A 122 12.00 4.43 -27.12
N ALA A 123 12.52 3.26 -26.74
CA ALA A 123 13.63 2.61 -27.44
C ALA A 123 13.26 2.16 -28.86
N GLU A 124 12.05 1.62 -29.05
CA GLU A 124 11.54 1.18 -30.36
C GLU A 124 11.21 2.35 -31.30
N ALA A 125 10.74 3.48 -30.76
CA ALA A 125 10.40 4.67 -31.53
C ALA A 125 11.63 5.40 -32.11
N ASN A 126 12.83 5.20 -31.54
CA ASN A 126 14.10 5.76 -32.03
C ASN A 126 14.02 7.28 -32.38
N GLY A 127 13.28 8.06 -31.57
CA GLY A 127 13.06 9.50 -31.75
C GLY A 127 11.79 9.91 -32.49
N ALA A 128 10.97 8.97 -32.99
CA ALA A 128 9.65 9.24 -33.54
C ALA A 128 8.60 9.51 -32.42
N PRO A 129 7.51 10.24 -32.71
CA PRO A 129 6.44 10.48 -31.72
C PRO A 129 5.78 9.17 -31.28
N ILE A 130 5.65 8.99 -29.96
CA ILE A 130 5.04 7.79 -29.35
C ILE A 130 3.56 8.10 -29.13
N GLU A 131 2.69 7.37 -29.82
CA GLU A 131 1.24 7.52 -29.66
C GLU A 131 0.79 6.88 -28.34
N PRO A 132 -0.01 7.58 -27.51
CA PRO A 132 -0.47 7.02 -26.24
C PRO A 132 -1.41 5.83 -26.49
N PRO A 133 -1.31 4.76 -25.67
CA PRO A 133 -2.21 3.61 -25.79
C PRO A 133 -3.66 4.04 -25.56
N THR A 134 -4.55 3.65 -26.48
CA THR A 134 -5.99 3.90 -26.36
C THR A 134 -6.60 3.11 -25.19
N PRO A 135 -7.53 3.71 -24.43
CA PRO A 135 -8.13 3.09 -23.24
C PRO A 135 -9.01 1.88 -23.53
#